data_AF-A0A522W9M0-F1
#
_entry.id   AF-A0A522W9M0-F1
#
_cell.length_a   1.000
_cell.length_b   1.000
_cell.length_c   1.000
_cell.angle_alpha   90.00
_cell.angle_beta   90.00
_cell.angle_gamma   90.00
#
_symmetry.space_group_name_H-M   'P 1'
#
loop_
_entity.id
_entity.type
_entity.pdbx_description
1 polymer ?
#
loop_
_entity_poly.entity_id
_entity_poly.type
_entity_poly.pdbx_seq_one_letter_code
_entity_poly.pdbx_strand_id
1 'polypeptide(L)' 'AAQSPERDVPDYLEVDHKEMKGKFIRVPKLADVPYAVQMEPNLVVEFYSR' A
#
# COMPACT_ATOMS: atom_id res chain seq x y z
N ALA A 1 2.49 14.75 -15.15
CA ALA A 1 3.45 14.20 -14.17
C ALA A 1 2.79 13.75 -12.85
N ALA A 2 1.71 14.39 -12.37
CA ALA A 2 1.07 14.04 -11.09
C ALA A 2 -0.01 12.93 -11.14
N GLN A 3 -0.41 12.50 -12.35
CA GLN A 3 -1.37 11.43 -12.57
C GLN A 3 -0.68 10.37 -13.44
N SER A 4 0.19 9.56 -12.84
CA SER A 4 0.55 8.29 -13.48
C SER A 4 -0.54 7.29 -13.11
N PRO A 5 -1.19 6.60 -14.06
CA PRO A 5 -2.13 5.53 -13.77
C PRO A 5 -1.48 4.34 -13.04
N GLU A 6 -0.15 4.30 -12.94
CA GLU A 6 0.58 3.35 -12.08
C GLU A 6 0.50 3.73 -10.58
N ARG A 7 -0.03 4.91 -10.25
CA ARG A 7 -0.11 5.45 -8.89
C ARG A 7 -1.55 5.83 -8.54
N ASP A 8 -2.47 4.91 -8.74
CA ASP A 8 -3.82 5.06 -8.18
C ASP A 8 -3.74 5.08 -6.65
N VAL A 9 -4.61 5.88 -6.03
CA VAL A 9 -4.69 6.01 -4.57
C VAL A 9 -5.41 4.76 -4.03
N PRO A 10 -4.78 3.95 -3.19
CA PRO A 10 -5.41 2.76 -2.62
C PRO A 10 -6.56 3.13 -1.67
N ASP A 11 -7.59 2.28 -1.57
CA ASP A 11 -8.81 2.53 -0.76
C ASP A 11 -8.57 2.76 0.75
N TYR A 12 -7.38 2.43 1.25
CA TYR A 12 -6.98 2.70 2.63
C TYR A 12 -6.40 4.11 2.84
N LEU A 13 -6.27 4.89 1.77
CA LEU A 13 -5.81 6.27 1.75
C LEU A 13 -6.85 7.18 1.08
N GLU A 14 -7.07 8.34 1.66
CA GLU A 14 -7.78 9.45 1.03
C GLU A 14 -6.76 10.56 0.76
N VAL A 15 -6.64 11.02 -0.48
CA VAL A 15 -5.68 12.06 -0.85
C VAL A 15 -6.41 13.23 -1.50
N ASP A 16 -6.36 14.39 -0.85
CA ASP A 16 -6.76 15.66 -1.45
C ASP A 16 -5.57 16.23 -2.22
N HIS A 17 -5.60 16.08 -3.55
CA HIS A 17 -4.56 16.57 -4.46
C HIS A 17 -4.55 18.11 -4.63
N LYS A 18 -5.55 18.84 -4.13
CA LYS A 18 -5.60 20.31 -4.18
C LYS A 18 -4.90 20.93 -2.97
N GLU A 19 -5.20 20.41 -1.78
CA GLU A 19 -4.58 20.85 -0.53
C GLU A 19 -3.31 20.08 -0.17
N MET A 20 -2.97 19.04 -0.95
CA MET A 20 -1.84 18.14 -0.70
C MET A 20 -1.89 17.49 0.69
N LYS A 21 -3.08 17.04 1.10
CA LYS A 21 -3.32 16.36 2.37
C LYS A 21 -3.71 14.91 2.13
N GLY A 22 -3.28 14.03 3.03
CA GLY A 22 -3.62 12.62 3.00
C GLY A 22 -4.20 12.15 4.34
N LYS A 23 -5.17 11.24 4.31
CA LYS A 23 -5.75 10.61 5.49
C LYS A 23 -5.62 9.09 5.39
N PHE A 24 -5.11 8.49 6.45
CA PHE A 24 -5.06 7.03 6.60
C PHE A 24 -6.38 6.55 7.20
N ILE A 25 -7.21 5.90 6.38
CA ILE A 25 -8.58 5.52 6.77
C ILE A 25 -8.56 4.21 7.55
N ARG A 26 -7.75 3.23 7.11
CA ARG A 26 -7.70 1.89 7.71
C ARG A 26 -6.34 1.26 7.52
N VAL A 27 -6.01 0.31 8.39
CA VAL A 27 -4.87 -0.58 8.19
C VAL A 27 -5.15 -1.48 6.98
N PRO A 28 -4.28 -1.52 5.96
CA PRO A 28 -4.48 -2.39 4.81
C PRO A 28 -4.28 -3.86 5.18
N LYS A 29 -5.05 -4.75 4.56
CA LYS A 29 -4.77 -6.18 4.55
C LYS A 29 -3.69 -6.46 3.52
N LEU A 30 -3.05 -7.62 3.63
CA LEU A 30 -2.05 -8.07 2.67
C LEU A 30 -2.56 -8.03 1.21
N ALA A 31 -3.82 -8.42 0.99
CA ALA A 31 -4.43 -8.39 -0.34
C ALA A 31 -4.76 -6.98 -0.86
N ASP A 32 -4.86 -5.98 0.03
CA ASP A 32 -5.11 -4.60 -0.37
C ASP A 32 -3.84 -3.89 -0.86
N VAL A 33 -2.66 -4.44 -0.55
CA VAL A 33 -1.38 -3.85 -0.92
C VAL A 33 -0.92 -4.44 -2.26
N PRO A 34 -0.70 -3.61 -3.29
CA PRO A 34 -0.20 -4.08 -4.58
C PRO A 34 1.29 -4.41 -4.48
N TYR A 35 1.61 -5.62 -4.03
CA TYR A 35 2.97 -6.13 -4.08
C TYR A 35 3.37 -6.44 -5.52
N ALA A 36 4.63 -6.16 -5.88
CA ALA A 36 5.13 -6.36 -7.23
C ALA A 36 5.15 -7.85 -7.66
N VAL A 37 5.06 -8.77 -6.70
CA VAL A 37 5.00 -10.22 -6.86
C VAL A 37 4.02 -10.83 -5.86
N GLN A 38 3.63 -12.09 -6.06
CA GLN A 38 2.88 -12.83 -5.04
C GLN A 38 3.69 -12.89 -3.74
N MET A 39 3.10 -12.37 -2.66
CA MET A 39 3.77 -12.27 -1.37
C MET A 39 3.47 -13.49 -0.51
N GLU A 40 4.52 -14.11 0.03
CA GLU A 40 4.47 -15.24 0.96
C GLU A 40 5.04 -14.78 2.33
N PRO A 41 4.20 -14.25 3.24
CA PRO A 41 4.69 -13.60 4.47
C PRO A 41 5.41 -14.54 5.43
N ASN A 42 5.12 -15.84 5.42
CA ASN A 42 5.78 -16.82 6.28
C ASN A 42 7.29 -16.88 6.03
N LEU A 43 7.73 -16.70 4.78
CA LEU A 43 9.16 -16.70 4.43
C LEU A 43 9.92 -15.55 5.12
N VAL A 44 9.26 -14.40 5.29
CA VAL A 44 9.84 -13.25 6.01
C VAL A 44 9.96 -13.56 7.50
N VAL A 45 8.91 -14.15 8.09
CA VAL A 45 8.91 -14.53 9.51
C VAL A 45 10.01 -15.56 9.79
N GLU A 46 10.12 -16.59 8.96
CA GLU A 46 11.14 -17.64 9.08
C GLU A 46 12.57 -17.10 8.94
N PHE A 47 12.80 -16.09 8.08
CA PHE A 47 14.10 -15.47 7.91
C PHE A 47 14.55 -14.70 9.17
N TYR A 48 13.62 -13.98 9.82
CA TYR A 48 13.91 -13.14 10.99
C TYR A 48 13.71 -13.85 12.34
N SER A 49 13.27 -15.11 12.39
CA SER A 49 13.05 -15.84 13.64
C SER A 49 14.32 -16.44 14.27
N ARG A 50 15.51 -16.06 13.79
CA ARG A 50 16.81 -16.54 14.29
C ARG A 50 17.42 -15.61 15.33
#